data_AF-A0A259CC72-F1
#
_entry.id   AF-A0A259CC72-F1
#
_cell.length_a   1.000
_cell.length_b   1.000
_cell.length_c   1.000
_cell.angle_alpha   90.00
_cell.angle_beta   90.00
_cell.angle_gamma   90.00
#
_symmetry.space_group_name_H-M   'P 1'
#
loop_
_entity.id
_entity.type
_entity.pdbx_description
1 polymer ?
#
loop_
_entity_poly.entity_id
_entity_poly.type
_entity_poly.pdbx_seq_one_letter_code
_entity_poly.pdbx_strand_id
1 'polypeptide(L)'
;MNIPTRYVNGYIPDIGVPVTGPMDFAAWMQVYLDGGWHTFDPRNNVPRIGRVEVAYGRDAADVPLIHSFGPHVLQKFTVWADEVPGSA
;
A
#
# COMPACT_ATOMS: atom_id res chain seq x y z
N MET A 1 -23.77 2.38 -2.21
CA MET A 1 -23.39 0.95 -2.23
C MET A 1 -23.00 0.57 -0.81
N ASN A 2 -23.83 -0.20 -0.10
CA ASN A 2 -23.63 -0.54 1.32
C ASN A 2 -22.62 -1.69 1.48
N ILE A 3 -21.40 -1.50 0.98
CA ILE A 3 -20.37 -2.55 0.95
C ILE A 3 -19.23 -2.12 1.88
N PRO A 4 -18.83 -2.96 2.87
CA PRO A 4 -17.73 -2.62 3.76
C PRO A 4 -16.41 -2.44 3.00
N THR A 5 -15.69 -1.40 3.35
CA THR A 5 -14.42 -1.01 2.73
C THR A 5 -13.43 -0.55 3.78
N ARG A 6 -12.13 -0.73 3.48
CA ARG A 6 -11.03 -0.21 4.28
C ARG A 6 -9.94 0.39 3.39
N TYR A 7 -9.32 1.45 3.88
CA TYR A 7 -8.08 2.01 3.35
C TYR A 7 -6.92 1.11 3.73
N VAL A 8 -6.00 0.89 2.81
CA VAL A 8 -4.79 0.10 3.02
C VAL A 8 -3.57 0.91 2.61
N ASN A 9 -2.57 0.95 3.49
CA ASN A 9 -1.24 1.46 3.21
C ASN A 9 -0.26 0.29 3.10
N GLY A 10 0.67 0.36 2.15
CA GLY A 10 1.72 -0.64 2.04
C GLY A 10 2.60 -0.48 0.82
N TYR A 11 3.33 -1.55 0.50
CA TYR A 11 4.24 -1.59 -0.64
C TYR A 11 3.54 -2.17 -1.87
N ILE A 12 3.79 -1.56 -3.02
CA ILE A 12 3.49 -2.13 -4.34
C ILE A 12 4.80 -2.13 -5.14
N PRO A 13 5.60 -3.20 -5.02
CA PRO A 13 6.87 -3.25 -5.72
C PRO A 13 6.65 -3.37 -7.23
N ASP A 14 7.65 -2.94 -8.02
CA ASP A 14 7.64 -3.04 -9.48
C ASP A 14 8.04 -4.45 -9.95
N ILE A 15 7.38 -5.48 -9.40
CA ILE A 15 7.57 -6.88 -9.78
C ILE A 15 6.64 -7.21 -10.94
N GLY A 16 7.20 -7.70 -12.03
CA GLY A 16 6.45 -8.07 -13.24
C GLY A 16 5.89 -6.88 -14.03
N VAL A 17 6.31 -5.65 -13.71
CA VAL A 17 5.96 -4.42 -14.44
C VAL A 17 7.21 -3.57 -14.68
N PRO A 18 7.22 -2.62 -15.64
CA PRO A 18 8.34 -1.71 -15.82
C PRO A 18 8.59 -0.86 -14.57
N VAL A 19 9.86 -0.65 -14.22
CA VAL A 19 10.25 0.29 -13.17
C VAL A 19 9.90 1.71 -13.60
N THR A 20 9.14 2.43 -12.79
CA THR A 20 8.59 3.75 -13.19
C THR A 20 9.27 4.95 -12.52
N GLY A 21 10.13 4.71 -11.53
CA GLY A 21 10.81 5.76 -10.79
C GLY A 21 11.26 5.29 -9.41
N PRO A 22 11.63 6.22 -8.52
CA PRO A 22 11.85 5.91 -7.11
C PRO A 22 10.59 5.32 -6.48
N MET A 23 10.76 4.30 -5.64
CA MET A 23 9.67 3.66 -4.91
C MET A 23 9.08 4.61 -3.85
N ASP A 24 7.80 4.43 -3.55
CA ASP A 24 7.10 5.07 -2.44
C ASP A 24 6.12 4.07 -1.79
N PHE A 25 5.59 4.40 -0.61
CA PHE A 25 4.41 3.72 -0.11
C PHE A 25 3.23 4.05 -1.01
N ALA A 26 2.38 3.06 -1.23
CA ALA A 26 1.16 3.23 -1.96
C ALA A 26 -0.05 3.05 -1.05
N ALA A 27 -1.18 3.50 -1.56
CA ALA A 27 -2.46 3.30 -0.94
C ALA A 27 -3.44 2.68 -1.93
N TRP A 28 -4.28 1.79 -1.45
CA TRP A 28 -5.39 1.21 -2.17
C TRP A 28 -6.55 0.96 -1.22
N MET A 29 -7.65 0.39 -1.73
CA MET A 29 -8.78 0.01 -0.91
C MET A 29 -8.99 -1.51 -0.96
N GLN A 30 -9.52 -2.06 0.13
CA GLN A 30 -10.05 -3.40 0.13
C GLN A 30 -11.55 -3.36 0.39
N VAL A 31 -12.28 -4.21 -0.33
CA VAL A 31 -13.72 -4.34 -0.26
C VAL A 31 -14.04 -5.72 0.31
N TYR A 32 -14.95 -5.80 1.28
CA TYR A 32 -15.38 -7.08 1.82
C TYR A 32 -16.48 -7.68 0.95
N LEU A 33 -16.16 -8.76 0.24
CA LEU A 33 -17.07 -9.48 -0.66
C LEU A 33 -16.91 -10.99 -0.43
N ASP A 34 -18.01 -11.72 -0.40
CA ASP A 34 -18.02 -13.19 -0.30
C ASP A 34 -17.16 -13.74 0.86
N GLY A 35 -17.29 -13.13 2.04
CA GLY A 35 -16.57 -13.56 3.24
C GLY A 35 -15.10 -13.14 3.34
N GLY A 36 -14.56 -12.42 2.35
CA GLY A 36 -13.15 -12.03 2.31
C GLY A 36 -12.89 -10.58 1.90
N TRP A 37 -11.68 -10.10 2.17
CA TRP A 37 -11.19 -8.80 1.71
C TRP A 37 -10.57 -8.94 0.31
N HIS A 38 -11.07 -8.15 -0.64
CA HIS A 38 -10.59 -8.13 -2.02
C HIS A 38 -9.92 -6.80 -2.33
N THR A 39 -8.75 -6.83 -2.96
CA THR A 39 -7.96 -5.64 -3.29
C THR A 39 -8.48 -4.92 -4.53
N PHE A 40 -8.74 -3.62 -4.40
CA PHE A 40 -9.08 -2.71 -5.50
C PHE A 40 -8.12 -1.52 -5.48
N ASP A 41 -7.42 -1.33 -6.60
CA ASP A 41 -6.46 -0.24 -6.76
C ASP A 41 -6.85 0.57 -8.01
N PRO A 42 -7.57 1.69 -7.84
CA PRO A 42 -8.02 2.50 -8.96
C PRO A 42 -6.88 3.28 -9.64
N ARG A 43 -5.71 3.42 -8.99
CA ARG A 43 -4.55 4.11 -9.57
C ARG A 43 -3.91 3.26 -10.65
N ASN A 44 -3.66 1.99 -10.34
CA ASN A 44 -3.01 1.06 -11.26
C ASN A 44 -4.03 0.32 -12.15
N ASN A 45 -5.21 0.02 -11.60
CA ASN A 45 -6.34 -0.66 -12.27
C ASN A 45 -5.96 -1.93 -13.06
N VAL A 46 -4.89 -2.60 -12.63
CA VAL A 46 -4.40 -3.89 -13.15
C VAL A 46 -3.92 -4.74 -11.97
N PRO A 47 -4.01 -6.08 -12.06
CA PRO A 47 -3.45 -6.96 -11.04
C PRO A 47 -1.95 -6.69 -10.83
N ARG A 48 -1.53 -6.58 -9.57
CA ARG A 48 -0.13 -6.41 -9.15
C ARG A 48 0.23 -7.54 -8.19
N ILE A 49 1.41 -8.14 -8.37
CA ILE A 49 1.96 -9.15 -7.47
C ILE A 49 2.91 -8.50 -6.45
N GLY A 50 3.18 -9.22 -5.36
CA GLY A 50 4.16 -8.79 -4.34
C GLY A 50 3.68 -7.65 -3.44
N ARG A 51 2.38 -7.35 -3.38
CA ARG A 51 1.85 -6.37 -2.40
C ARG A 51 2.20 -6.80 -0.99
N VAL A 52 2.71 -5.87 -0.20
CA VAL A 52 2.92 -6.05 1.24
C VAL A 52 2.05 -5.05 1.98
N GLU A 53 1.00 -5.55 2.61
CA GLU A 53 0.12 -4.75 3.47
C GLU A 53 0.89 -4.36 4.73
N VAL A 54 1.00 -3.06 5.00
CA VAL A 54 1.61 -2.55 6.24
C VAL A 54 0.53 -2.31 7.28
N ALA A 55 -0.54 -1.61 6.92
CA ALA A 55 -1.64 -1.31 7.82
C ALA A 55 -2.94 -1.04 7.04
N TYR A 56 -4.08 -1.17 7.73
CA TYR A 56 -5.39 -0.81 7.20
C TYR A 56 -6.28 -0.14 8.25
N GLY A 57 -7.19 0.72 7.79
CA GLY A 57 -8.11 1.50 8.64
C GLY A 57 -9.29 2.03 7.84
N ARG A 58 -10.11 2.91 8.43
CA ARG A 58 -11.19 3.58 7.70
C ARG A 58 -10.62 4.51 6.64
N ASP A 59 -9.55 5.22 6.98
CA ASP A 59 -8.81 6.13 6.12
C ASP A 59 -7.36 6.33 6.62
N ALA A 60 -6.65 7.29 6.04
CA ALA A 60 -5.27 7.60 6.40
C ALA A 60 -5.08 8.16 7.82
N ALA A 61 -6.13 8.62 8.50
CA ALA A 61 -6.05 9.10 9.88
C ALA A 61 -5.91 7.93 10.87
N ASP A 62 -6.47 6.76 10.56
CA ASP A 62 -6.32 5.55 11.37
C ASP A 62 -4.92 4.92 11.19
N VAL A 63 -4.29 5.11 10.02
CA VAL A 63 -2.99 4.50 9.66
C VAL A 63 -2.02 5.51 9.03
N PRO A 64 -1.66 6.59 9.74
CA PRO A 64 -0.75 7.60 9.21
C PRO A 64 0.66 7.03 9.07
N LEU A 65 1.33 7.35 7.97
CA LEU A 65 2.75 7.03 7.80
C LEU A 65 3.62 7.68 8.88
N ILE A 66 3.34 8.94 9.20
CA ILE A 66 3.97 9.70 10.29
C ILE A 66 2.87 10.49 11.00
N HIS A 67 2.81 10.39 12.32
CA HIS A 67 1.92 11.20 13.15
C HIS A 67 2.78 11.94 14.19
N SER A 68 2.89 13.25 14.07
CA SER A 68 3.79 14.08 14.90
C SER A 68 3.00 15.04 15.78
N PHE A 69 3.44 15.19 17.03
CA PHE A 69 2.93 16.19 17.97
C PHE A 69 4.01 17.23 18.25
N GLY A 70 3.90 18.41 17.64
CA GLY A 70 4.92 19.47 17.67
C GLY A 70 5.72 19.59 16.35
N PRO A 71 6.66 20.54 16.26
CA PRO A 71 7.42 20.79 15.03
C PRO A 71 8.24 19.57 14.60
N HIS A 72 8.08 19.15 13.36
CA HIS A 72 8.83 18.05 12.75
C HIS A 72 9.17 18.39 11.30
N VAL A 73 10.42 18.16 10.89
CA VAL A 73 10.88 18.37 9.51
C VAL A 73 11.43 17.05 8.97
N LEU A 74 10.78 16.53 7.93
CA LEU A 74 11.24 15.34 7.22
C LEU A 74 12.49 15.69 6.41
N GLN A 75 13.65 15.17 6.82
CA GLN A 75 14.94 15.44 6.15
C GLN A 75 15.21 14.49 4.98
N LYS A 76 14.85 13.21 5.17
CA LYS A 76 15.05 12.17 4.16
C LYS A 76 13.94 11.15 4.27
N PHE A 77 13.45 10.71 3.12
CA PHE A 77 12.48 9.65 3.01
C PHE A 77 12.88 8.74 1.84
N THR A 78 12.99 7.45 2.10
CA THR A 78 13.42 6.47 1.11
C THR A 78 12.66 5.19 1.36
N VAL A 79 11.98 4.72 0.32
CA VAL A 79 11.21 3.48 0.33
C VAL A 79 11.87 2.56 -0.68
N TRP A 80 11.91 1.26 -0.39
CA TRP A 80 12.36 0.22 -1.32
C TRP A 80 11.60 -1.06 -1.01
N ALA A 81 11.39 -1.89 -2.03
CA ALA A 81 10.82 -3.21 -1.91
C ALA A 81 11.28 -4.02 -3.13
N ASP A 82 12.19 -4.96 -2.88
CA ASP A 82 12.83 -5.75 -3.92
C ASP A 82 12.31 -7.19 -3.88
N GLU A 83 12.23 -7.83 -5.05
CA GLU A 83 12.01 -9.27 -5.14
C GLU A 83 13.24 -9.99 -4.60
N VAL A 84 13.03 -10.92 -3.66
CA VAL A 84 14.09 -11.75 -3.10
C VAL A 84 14.11 -13.09 -3.85
N PRO A 85 15.29 -13.61 -4.26
CA PRO A 85 15.38 -14.94 -4.84
C PRO A 85 14.75 -15.99 -3.92
N GLY A 86 13.94 -16.89 -4.48
CA GLY A 86 13.40 -18.01 -3.73
C GLY A 86 14.54 -18.82 -3.11
N SER A 87 14.46 -19.09 -1.81
CA SER A 87 15.34 -20.05 -1.15
C SER A 87 15.13 -21.42 -1.80
N ALA A 88 16.21 -22.00 -2.33
CA ALA A 88 16.24 -23.34 -2.92
C ALA A 88 15.86 -24.44 -1.91
#